data_AF-A0A5B0FHE0-F1
#
_entry.id   AF-A0A5B0FHE0-F1
#
_cell.length_a   1.000
_cell.length_b   1.000
_cell.length_c   1.000
_cell.angle_alpha   90.00
_cell.angle_beta   90.00
_cell.angle_gamma   90.00
#
_symmetry.space_group_name_H-M   'P 1'
#
loop_
_entity.id
_entity.type
_entity.pdbx_description
1 polymer ?
#
loop_
_entity_poly.entity_id
_entity_poly.type
_entity_poly.pdbx_seq_one_letter_code
_entity_poly.pdbx_strand_id
1 'polypeptide(L)'
;MKKFVYIFLLLITSLAACKKERDKLDVVPEPGSTGDAKAAEFLKSLRVTGVEEVSFDSVSNSFYVNLPDTYNAEEAEVILSMQQDIVLVDSLDKPINGNVILHAYKGTPPLRFQLRDKSDKKWFYFNVYFNFSGTPQIELLQKEIPINASGANLPLRFTAKVGSIPSSVEQLGPIVKISNKKTGFFMESSYYSLTTPLYLGATEELITNDPLTMEFKFFNQTPVVFEGIKFTRGVPNLYATPSYKFQYSYKDTLKAAGGYFLPQEKYTVKISSDFLAAPVSVAAKVEDAQMLTLDKIPANLPQGSYLASFYEKETLLGKISIQISNFETDCLETIWKGDVNKALDRNVEPLSFSKGDVFYAKSLPLTFGSADTNFDVNRLPRLRLRSPGKTVDLAPKLVVYDWAVAGRSFALGQYTIPADLPAGEYAVTGIYTNRFETQPYWSKLKVK
;
A
#
# COMPACT_ATOMS: atom_id res chain seq x y z
N MET A 1 32.17 39.88 -13.93
CA MET A 1 30.76 40.33 -13.76
C MET A 1 29.96 40.53 -15.06
N LYS A 2 30.54 40.44 -16.27
CA LYS A 2 29.77 40.57 -17.53
C LYS A 2 29.09 39.27 -18.01
N LYS A 3 29.43 38.09 -17.47
CA LYS A 3 28.83 36.80 -17.87
C LYS A 3 27.52 36.44 -17.13
N PHE A 4 27.29 37.01 -15.95
CA PHE A 4 26.05 36.81 -15.18
C PHE A 4 24.87 37.65 -15.70
N VAL A 5 25.15 38.78 -16.38
CA VAL A 5 24.11 39.64 -16.97
C VAL A 5 23.44 38.98 -18.17
N TYR A 6 24.17 38.17 -18.95
CA TYR A 6 23.59 37.46 -20.10
C TYR A 6 22.68 36.30 -19.72
N ILE A 7 22.98 35.62 -18.60
CA ILE A 7 22.12 34.53 -18.09
C ILE A 7 20.82 35.11 -17.52
N PHE A 8 20.88 36.27 -16.87
CA PHE A 8 19.69 36.95 -16.35
C PHE A 8 18.80 37.53 -17.47
N LEU A 9 19.37 38.00 -18.59
CA LEU A 9 18.59 38.48 -19.74
C LEU A 9 17.91 37.34 -20.52
N LEU A 10 18.49 36.14 -20.57
CA LEU A 10 17.93 34.98 -21.28
C LEU A 10 16.76 34.32 -20.52
N LEU A 11 16.72 34.50 -19.19
CA LEU A 11 15.61 34.08 -18.34
C LEU A 11 14.40 35.01 -18.40
N ILE A 12 14.60 36.30 -18.75
CA ILE A 12 13.50 37.27 -18.90
C ILE A 12 12.82 37.15 -20.27
N THR A 13 13.56 36.78 -21.33
CA THR A 13 12.98 36.59 -22.67
C THR A 13 12.21 35.27 -22.81
N SER A 14 12.44 34.29 -21.94
CA SER A 14 11.66 33.04 -21.88
C SER A 14 10.35 33.18 -21.09
N LEU A 15 10.17 34.26 -20.32
CA LEU A 15 8.93 34.58 -19.59
C LEU A 15 8.01 35.56 -20.34
N ALA A 16 8.44 36.12 -21.47
CA ALA A 16 7.69 37.11 -22.25
C ALA A 16 6.97 36.53 -23.49
N ALA A 17 7.13 35.24 -23.80
CA ALA A 17 6.42 34.57 -24.90
C ALA A 17 5.16 33.84 -24.40
N CYS A 18 4.23 34.60 -23.83
CA CYS A 18 2.87 34.13 -23.53
C CYS A 18 1.86 35.23 -23.89
N LYS A 19 1.53 35.35 -25.18
CA LYS A 19 0.32 36.03 -25.68
C LYS A 19 -0.23 35.34 -26.93
N LYS A 20 -1.17 34.43 -26.69
CA LYS A 20 -2.54 34.32 -27.23
C LYS A 20 -2.87 34.87 -28.64
N GLU A 21 -3.25 33.96 -29.54
CA GLU A 21 -4.31 34.03 -30.58
C GLU A 21 -4.63 32.55 -30.94
N ARG A 22 -5.68 31.90 -30.40
CA ARG A 22 -7.07 31.82 -30.88
C ARG A 22 -7.23 31.79 -32.41
N ASP A 23 -7.21 30.58 -32.96
CA ASP A 23 -8.22 30.19 -33.94
C ASP A 23 -8.80 28.81 -33.58
N LYS A 24 -10.14 28.76 -33.58
CA LYS A 24 -10.98 27.66 -33.13
C LYS A 24 -11.11 26.61 -34.24
N LEU A 25 -10.93 25.35 -33.89
CA LEU A 25 -11.69 24.24 -34.46
C LEU A 25 -12.33 23.48 -33.30
N ASP A 26 -13.64 23.64 -33.21
CA ASP A 26 -14.53 23.07 -32.21
C ASP A 26 -14.58 21.54 -32.34
N VAL A 27 -14.15 20.82 -31.30
CA VAL A 27 -14.94 19.83 -30.54
C VAL A 27 -14.27 19.70 -29.17
N VAL A 28 -14.65 20.55 -28.23
CA VAL A 28 -14.38 20.32 -26.81
C VAL A 28 -15.51 19.43 -26.32
N PRO A 29 -15.27 18.20 -25.82
CA PRO A 29 -16.30 17.50 -25.07
C PRO A 29 -16.64 18.41 -23.91
N GLU A 30 -17.90 18.82 -23.77
CA GLU A 30 -18.35 19.59 -22.62
C GLU A 30 -17.79 18.89 -21.38
N PRO A 31 -16.89 19.53 -20.61
CA PRO A 31 -16.68 19.08 -19.25
C PRO A 31 -18.05 19.29 -18.63
N GLY A 32 -18.78 18.20 -18.38
CA GLY A 32 -20.00 18.24 -17.61
C GLY A 32 -19.70 19.12 -16.40
N SER A 33 -20.38 20.25 -16.33
CA SER A 33 -20.24 21.21 -15.26
C SER A 33 -20.52 20.46 -13.96
N THR A 34 -19.46 20.00 -13.29
CA THR A 34 -19.48 19.82 -11.84
C THR A 34 -19.56 21.24 -11.29
N GLY A 35 -20.74 21.86 -11.41
CA GLY A 35 -21.01 23.12 -10.74
C GLY A 35 -20.70 22.88 -9.28
N ASP A 36 -19.77 23.68 -8.73
CA ASP A 36 -19.24 23.57 -7.37
C ASP A 36 -20.38 23.43 -6.36
N ALA A 37 -20.78 22.19 -6.10
CA ALA A 37 -21.91 21.91 -5.24
C ALA A 37 -21.46 22.28 -3.83
N LYS A 38 -22.23 23.10 -3.12
CA LYS A 38 -21.85 23.57 -1.78
C LYS A 38 -22.48 22.69 -0.72
N ALA A 39 -21.78 22.48 0.40
CA ALA A 39 -22.28 21.71 1.54
C ALA A 39 -23.72 22.11 1.97
N ALA A 40 -24.03 23.41 1.96
CA ALA A 40 -25.34 23.95 2.32
C ALA A 40 -26.48 23.54 1.37
N GLU A 41 -26.18 23.13 0.13
CA GLU A 41 -27.14 22.58 -0.83
C GLU A 41 -27.59 21.16 -0.46
N PHE A 42 -26.85 20.46 0.40
CA PHE A 42 -27.13 19.07 0.78
C PHE A 42 -27.65 18.92 2.20
N LEU A 43 -27.05 19.63 3.15
CA LEU A 43 -27.26 19.42 4.57
C LEU A 43 -27.65 20.74 5.26
N LYS A 44 -28.80 20.76 5.93
CA LYS A 44 -29.27 21.89 6.75
C LYS A 44 -28.55 21.96 8.08
N SER A 45 -28.40 20.81 8.75
CA SER A 45 -27.70 20.71 10.03
C SER A 45 -27.29 19.27 10.33
N LEU A 46 -26.25 19.12 11.15
CA LEU A 46 -25.84 17.87 11.77
C LEU A 46 -25.87 18.05 13.29
N ARG A 47 -26.41 17.06 14.00
CA ARG A 47 -26.38 17.01 15.47
C ARG A 47 -25.85 15.66 15.92
N VAL A 48 -25.23 15.63 17.09
CA VAL A 48 -24.82 14.38 17.74
C VAL A 48 -25.53 14.31 19.08
N THR A 49 -26.24 13.21 19.35
CA THR A 49 -26.94 13.02 20.62
C THR A 49 -25.96 13.19 21.78
N GLY A 50 -26.32 13.98 22.80
CA GLY A 50 -25.48 14.19 23.98
C GLY A 50 -24.34 15.21 23.82
N VAL A 51 -24.32 15.98 22.73
CA VAL A 51 -23.30 17.03 22.46
C VAL A 51 -23.97 18.39 22.32
N GLU A 52 -23.38 19.41 22.94
CA GLU A 52 -23.91 20.78 22.91
C GLU A 52 -23.57 21.53 21.62
N GLU A 53 -22.34 21.38 21.12
CA GLU A 53 -21.86 22.12 19.95
C GLU A 53 -21.18 21.20 18.93
N VAL A 54 -21.54 21.39 17.66
CA VAL A 54 -20.86 20.80 16.50
C VAL A 54 -20.45 21.95 15.60
N SER A 55 -19.15 22.08 15.32
CA SER A 55 -18.64 23.09 14.40
C SER A 55 -18.47 22.52 12.99
N PHE A 56 -18.59 23.37 11.98
CA PHE A 56 -18.43 23.00 10.57
C PHE A 56 -17.34 23.84 9.93
N ASP A 57 -16.38 23.17 9.31
CA ASP A 57 -15.37 23.79 8.45
C ASP A 57 -15.76 23.62 6.97
N SER A 58 -16.12 24.74 6.34
CA SER A 58 -16.51 24.78 4.93
C SER A 58 -15.36 24.57 3.95
N VAL A 59 -14.10 24.68 4.38
CA VAL A 59 -12.93 24.46 3.50
C VAL A 59 -12.70 22.96 3.34
N SER A 60 -12.69 22.23 4.44
CA SER A 60 -12.48 20.78 4.45
C SER A 60 -13.78 19.96 4.37
N ASN A 61 -14.94 20.62 4.36
CA ASN A 61 -16.27 20.00 4.39
C ASN A 61 -16.44 19.01 5.56
N SER A 62 -15.93 19.41 6.72
CA SER A 62 -15.81 18.53 7.88
C SER A 62 -16.53 19.11 9.09
N PHE A 63 -17.18 18.23 9.85
CA PHE A 63 -17.75 18.54 11.14
C PHE A 63 -16.80 18.12 12.26
N TYR A 64 -16.68 18.95 13.29
CA TYR A 64 -15.93 18.63 14.51
C TYR A 64 -16.89 18.56 15.68
N VAL A 65 -16.86 17.42 16.35
CA VAL A 65 -17.73 17.09 17.48
C VAL A 65 -16.86 16.95 18.71
N ASN A 66 -16.99 17.88 19.66
CA ASN A 66 -16.33 17.78 20.95
C ASN A 66 -17.26 17.07 21.94
N LEU A 67 -17.00 15.79 22.16
CA LEU A 67 -17.74 14.94 23.09
C LEU A 67 -17.40 15.37 24.54
N PRO A 68 -18.41 15.54 25.42
CA PRO A 68 -18.17 15.89 26.81
C PRO A 68 -17.53 14.71 27.56
N ASP A 69 -16.85 15.03 28.66
CA ASP A 69 -16.18 14.05 29.53
C ASP A 69 -17.11 12.95 30.08
N THR A 70 -18.41 13.22 30.16
CA THR A 70 -19.46 12.30 30.63
C THR A 70 -20.00 11.39 29.53
N TYR A 71 -19.57 11.57 28.27
CA TYR A 71 -20.02 10.76 27.15
C TYR A 71 -19.47 9.34 27.22
N ASN A 72 -20.35 8.34 27.29
CA ASN A 72 -20.00 6.95 27.54
C ASN A 72 -20.61 5.94 26.55
N ALA A 73 -21.28 6.41 25.50
CA ALA A 73 -21.84 5.52 24.49
C ALA A 73 -20.71 4.86 23.67
N GLU A 74 -20.92 3.61 23.24
CA GLU A 74 -19.97 2.90 22.37
C GLU A 74 -19.99 3.45 20.92
N GLU A 75 -21.16 3.96 20.51
CA GLU A 75 -21.38 4.55 19.19
C GLU A 75 -21.95 5.96 19.33
N ALA A 76 -21.52 6.86 18.47
CA ALA A 76 -22.09 8.19 18.35
C ALA A 76 -23.32 8.14 17.42
N GLU A 77 -24.44 8.67 17.90
CA GLU A 77 -25.66 8.84 17.10
C GLU A 77 -25.62 10.20 16.39
N VAL A 78 -25.37 10.17 15.09
CA VAL A 78 -25.30 11.34 14.22
C VAL A 78 -26.63 11.52 13.50
N ILE A 79 -27.33 12.61 13.79
CA ILE A 79 -28.64 12.94 13.24
C ILE A 79 -28.50 14.03 12.19
N LEU A 80 -28.89 13.71 10.96
CA LEU A 80 -28.82 14.57 9.79
C LEU A 80 -30.16 15.27 9.56
N SER A 81 -30.12 16.56 9.26
CA SER A 81 -31.24 17.30 8.67
C SER A 81 -30.88 17.64 7.23
N MET A 82 -31.36 16.85 6.27
CA MET A 82 -31.03 16.99 4.86
C MET A 82 -31.89 18.06 4.17
N GLN A 83 -31.39 18.63 3.07
CA GLN A 83 -32.19 19.46 2.18
C GLN A 83 -33.27 18.63 1.47
N GLN A 84 -34.25 19.30 0.88
CA GLN A 84 -35.30 18.62 0.13
C GLN A 84 -34.69 17.86 -1.05
N ASP A 85 -35.20 16.66 -1.31
CA ASP A 85 -34.73 15.77 -2.39
C ASP A 85 -33.26 15.35 -2.32
N ILE A 86 -32.67 15.44 -1.14
CA ILE A 86 -31.37 14.83 -0.81
C ILE A 86 -31.59 13.54 -0.03
N VAL A 87 -30.78 12.53 -0.35
CA VAL A 87 -30.77 11.22 0.31
C VAL A 87 -29.37 10.88 0.81
N LEU A 88 -29.31 10.17 1.93
CA LEU A 88 -28.10 9.49 2.40
C LEU A 88 -27.91 8.23 1.54
N VAL A 89 -26.67 7.92 1.17
CA VAL A 89 -26.34 6.67 0.46
C VAL A 89 -25.45 5.77 1.31
N ASP A 90 -25.59 4.45 1.13
CA ASP A 90 -24.76 3.44 1.79
C ASP A 90 -23.42 3.22 1.05
N SER A 91 -22.60 2.32 1.58
CA SER A 91 -21.31 1.95 0.98
C SER A 91 -21.42 1.23 -0.37
N LEU A 92 -22.63 0.83 -0.78
CA LEU A 92 -22.94 0.25 -2.09
C LEU A 92 -23.59 1.27 -3.03
N ASP A 93 -23.53 2.57 -2.67
CA ASP A 93 -24.12 3.69 -3.40
C ASP A 93 -25.64 3.57 -3.57
N LYS A 94 -26.32 2.92 -2.61
CA LYS A 94 -27.77 2.80 -2.58
C LYS A 94 -28.40 3.81 -1.62
N PRO A 95 -29.49 4.49 -2.02
CA PRO A 95 -30.22 5.38 -1.13
C PRO A 95 -30.73 4.64 0.12
N ILE A 96 -30.49 5.22 1.29
CA ILE A 96 -30.97 4.74 2.59
C ILE A 96 -32.18 5.57 3.02
N ASN A 97 -33.25 4.90 3.42
CA ASN A 97 -34.37 5.54 4.10
C ASN A 97 -33.99 5.76 5.57
N GLY A 98 -33.43 6.94 5.87
CA GLY A 98 -33.05 7.30 7.22
C GLY A 98 -32.21 8.57 7.24
N ASN A 99 -32.08 9.14 8.43
CA ASN A 99 -31.27 10.33 8.67
C ASN A 99 -30.39 10.19 9.92
N VAL A 100 -30.26 8.97 10.46
CA VAL A 100 -29.47 8.67 11.64
C VAL A 100 -28.37 7.70 11.25
N ILE A 101 -27.15 7.98 11.68
CA ILE A 101 -25.98 7.12 11.51
C ILE A 101 -25.44 6.79 12.90
N LEU A 102 -25.28 5.50 13.21
CA LEU A 102 -24.55 5.03 14.38
C LEU A 102 -23.10 4.77 13.96
N HIS A 103 -22.14 5.37 14.66
CA HIS A 103 -20.72 5.24 14.34
C HIS A 103 -19.88 4.95 15.57
N ALA A 104 -19.19 3.81 15.56
CA ALA A 104 -18.14 3.52 16.53
C ALA A 104 -16.97 4.49 16.29
N TYR A 105 -16.71 5.40 17.22
CA TYR A 105 -15.76 6.51 17.04
C TYR A 105 -14.43 6.30 17.77
N LYS A 106 -14.36 5.46 18.81
CA LYS A 106 -13.18 5.31 19.69
C LYS A 106 -12.01 4.66 18.95
N GLY A 107 -11.02 5.45 18.55
CA GLY A 107 -9.81 4.95 17.90
C GLY A 107 -10.03 4.42 16.47
N THR A 108 -11.15 4.77 15.86
CA THR A 108 -11.52 4.42 14.48
C THR A 108 -11.35 5.63 13.56
N PRO A 109 -11.34 5.44 12.23
CA PRO A 109 -11.38 6.55 11.29
C PRO A 109 -12.60 7.46 11.49
N PRO A 110 -12.52 8.74 11.10
CA PRO A 110 -13.66 9.66 11.08
C PRO A 110 -14.85 9.06 10.34
N LEU A 111 -16.07 9.41 10.75
CA LEU A 111 -17.26 9.01 10.00
C LEU A 111 -17.24 9.73 8.65
N ARG A 112 -17.21 8.96 7.57
CA ARG A 112 -17.38 9.46 6.21
C ARG A 112 -18.74 9.03 5.67
N PHE A 113 -19.54 9.98 5.21
CA PHE A 113 -20.82 9.69 4.57
C PHE A 113 -21.02 10.56 3.33
N GLN A 114 -21.91 10.09 2.44
CA GLN A 114 -22.22 10.76 1.19
C GLN A 114 -23.71 11.12 1.15
N LEU A 115 -23.99 12.33 0.69
CA LEU A 115 -25.33 12.79 0.36
C LEU A 115 -25.44 12.96 -1.15
N ARG A 116 -26.61 12.62 -1.68
CA ARG A 116 -26.89 12.66 -3.11
C ARG A 116 -28.24 13.29 -3.37
N ASP A 117 -28.38 14.03 -4.45
CA ASP A 117 -29.70 14.42 -4.91
C ASP A 117 -30.46 13.21 -5.50
N LYS A 118 -31.79 13.18 -5.35
CA LYS A 118 -32.62 12.11 -5.90
C LYS A 118 -32.55 12.02 -7.42
N SER A 119 -32.14 13.11 -8.09
CA SER A 119 -31.95 13.14 -9.54
C SER A 119 -30.64 12.50 -10.00
N ASP A 120 -29.76 12.15 -9.05
CA ASP A 120 -28.46 11.51 -9.28
C ASP A 120 -27.51 12.33 -10.16
N LYS A 121 -27.59 13.65 -10.03
CA LYS A 121 -26.78 14.62 -10.78
C LYS A 121 -25.72 15.29 -9.92
N LYS A 122 -25.92 15.33 -8.60
CA LYS A 122 -25.00 15.96 -7.66
C LYS A 122 -24.84 15.09 -6.41
N TRP A 123 -23.60 14.97 -5.95
CA TRP A 123 -23.27 14.30 -4.69
C TRP A 123 -22.25 15.12 -3.90
N PHE A 124 -22.19 14.86 -2.60
CA PHE A 124 -21.27 15.53 -1.70
C PHE A 124 -20.83 14.60 -0.57
N TYR A 125 -19.55 14.66 -0.20
CA TYR A 125 -18.99 13.88 0.90
C TYR A 125 -18.77 14.77 2.11
N PHE A 126 -19.06 14.22 3.29
CA PHE A 126 -18.80 14.85 4.57
C PHE A 126 -17.94 13.93 5.44
N ASN A 127 -17.09 14.54 6.26
CA ASN A 127 -16.39 13.85 7.34
C ASN A 127 -16.86 14.39 8.69
N VAL A 128 -16.96 13.51 9.69
CA VAL A 128 -17.24 13.89 11.08
C VAL A 128 -16.10 13.39 11.95
N TYR A 129 -15.39 14.33 12.54
CA TYR A 129 -14.32 14.10 13.49
C TYR A 129 -14.87 14.16 14.91
N PHE A 130 -14.58 13.13 15.70
CA PHE A 130 -14.97 13.07 17.10
C PHE A 130 -13.74 13.36 17.94
N ASN A 131 -13.83 14.29 18.88
CA ASN A 131 -12.77 14.63 19.79
C ASN A 131 -13.30 14.70 21.23
N PHE A 132 -12.40 14.64 22.20
CA PHE A 132 -12.69 14.86 23.62
C PHE A 132 -11.77 15.95 24.16
N SER A 133 -12.16 16.58 25.26
CA SER A 133 -11.24 17.34 26.11
C SER A 133 -10.66 16.44 27.22
N GLY A 134 -9.68 16.94 27.96
CA GLY A 134 -9.11 16.23 29.11
C GLY A 134 -8.11 15.12 28.75
N THR A 135 -7.91 14.19 29.69
CA THR A 135 -6.95 13.08 29.55
C THR A 135 -7.63 11.83 28.98
N PRO A 136 -7.20 11.29 27.83
CA PRO A 136 -7.73 10.05 27.29
C PRO A 136 -7.38 8.88 28.21
N GLN A 137 -8.25 7.87 28.25
CA GLN A 137 -7.97 6.62 28.98
C GLN A 137 -7.51 5.56 27.98
N ILE A 138 -6.21 5.28 28.05
CA ILE A 138 -5.52 4.34 27.17
C ILE A 138 -4.78 3.37 28.06
N GLU A 139 -4.96 2.09 27.78
CA GLU A 139 -4.24 1.03 28.47
C GLU A 139 -3.23 0.41 27.53
N LEU A 140 -2.00 0.25 28.02
CA LEU A 140 -0.97 -0.51 27.35
C LEU A 140 -0.97 -1.93 27.91
N LEU A 141 -1.38 -2.90 27.08
CA LEU A 141 -1.62 -4.28 27.50
C LEU A 141 -0.33 -5.04 27.82
N GLN A 142 0.80 -4.63 27.25
CA GLN A 142 2.13 -5.18 27.55
C GLN A 142 3.20 -4.10 27.41
N LYS A 143 4.19 -4.12 28.31
CA LYS A 143 5.30 -3.16 28.32
C LYS A 143 6.49 -3.58 27.48
N GLU A 144 6.59 -4.87 27.15
CA GLU A 144 7.56 -5.39 26.19
C GLU A 144 6.93 -5.39 24.79
N ILE A 145 7.49 -4.59 23.88
CA ILE A 145 6.91 -4.34 22.57
C ILE A 145 7.91 -4.77 21.49
N PRO A 146 7.60 -5.79 20.67
CA PRO A 146 8.47 -6.19 19.59
C PRO A 146 8.48 -5.16 18.46
N ILE A 147 9.67 -4.80 17.98
CA ILE A 147 9.87 -3.94 16.80
C ILE A 147 10.42 -4.76 15.63
N ASN A 148 9.94 -4.47 14.43
CA ASN A 148 10.55 -4.91 13.17
C ASN A 148 10.71 -3.71 12.21
N ALA A 149 11.11 -3.95 10.95
CA ALA A 149 11.32 -2.85 9.98
C ALA A 149 10.05 -2.09 9.59
N SER A 150 8.87 -2.67 9.77
CA SER A 150 7.61 -1.96 9.54
C SER A 150 7.25 -1.04 10.71
N GLY A 151 7.98 -1.13 11.84
CA GLY A 151 7.73 -0.38 13.06
C GLY A 151 7.28 -1.27 14.22
N ALA A 152 6.46 -0.71 15.11
CA ALA A 152 5.95 -1.39 16.29
C ALA A 152 4.41 -1.43 16.27
N ASN A 153 3.83 -2.62 16.44
CA ASN A 153 2.40 -2.74 16.74
C ASN A 153 2.21 -2.46 18.22
N LEU A 154 1.62 -1.31 18.54
CA LEU A 154 1.40 -0.90 19.91
C LEU A 154 0.18 -1.64 20.49
N PRO A 155 0.33 -2.42 21.56
CA PRO A 155 -0.71 -3.26 22.13
C PRO A 155 -1.60 -2.42 23.05
N LEU A 156 -2.40 -1.55 22.44
CA LEU A 156 -3.22 -0.55 23.12
C LEU A 156 -4.68 -1.00 23.22
N ARG A 157 -5.34 -0.56 24.29
CA ARG A 157 -6.79 -0.59 24.42
C ARG A 157 -7.28 0.82 24.76
N PHE A 158 -8.14 1.37 23.92
CA PHE A 158 -8.81 2.64 24.16
C PHE A 158 -10.08 2.39 24.98
N THR A 159 -10.12 2.87 26.23
CA THR A 159 -11.23 2.58 27.14
C THR A 159 -12.25 3.72 27.18
N ALA A 160 -11.79 4.97 27.31
CA ALA A 160 -12.66 6.14 27.40
C ALA A 160 -11.96 7.42 26.93
N LYS A 161 -12.75 8.45 26.62
CA LYS A 161 -12.27 9.79 26.22
C LYS A 161 -11.30 9.79 25.03
N VAL A 162 -11.49 8.85 24.11
CA VAL A 162 -10.73 8.75 22.86
C VAL A 162 -11.72 8.97 21.71
N GLY A 163 -11.40 9.94 20.85
CA GLY A 163 -12.18 10.26 19.67
C GLY A 163 -11.79 9.42 18.44
N SER A 164 -12.12 9.92 17.26
CA SER A 164 -11.66 9.34 15.99
C SER A 164 -10.16 9.58 15.80
N ILE A 165 -9.51 8.73 15.01
CA ILE A 165 -8.11 8.89 14.60
C ILE A 165 -8.06 9.01 13.06
N PRO A 166 -7.61 10.15 12.51
CA PRO A 166 -7.31 11.38 13.22
C PRO A 166 -8.56 12.04 13.83
N SER A 167 -8.34 12.94 14.80
CA SER A 167 -9.40 13.72 15.47
C SER A 167 -9.62 15.10 14.83
N SER A 168 -8.84 15.45 13.80
CA SER A 168 -8.95 16.67 13.01
C SER A 168 -8.29 16.50 11.63
N VAL A 169 -8.64 17.33 10.64
CA VAL A 169 -7.93 17.39 9.35
C VAL A 169 -6.51 17.94 9.48
N GLU A 170 -6.21 18.66 10.55
CA GLU A 170 -4.92 19.32 10.80
C GLU A 170 -3.86 18.35 11.32
N GLN A 171 -4.27 17.17 11.79
CA GLN A 171 -3.38 16.18 12.39
C GLN A 171 -3.56 14.84 11.71
N LEU A 172 -2.46 14.15 11.38
CA LEU A 172 -2.50 12.82 10.76
C LEU A 172 -2.93 11.70 11.74
N GLY A 173 -2.75 11.94 13.04
CA GLY A 173 -3.11 11.06 14.15
C GLY A 173 -2.35 11.44 15.42
N PRO A 174 -2.63 10.83 16.58
CA PRO A 174 -1.96 11.14 17.85
C PRO A 174 -0.43 11.09 17.73
N ILE A 175 0.24 12.06 18.33
CA ILE A 175 1.71 12.07 18.38
C ILE A 175 2.14 11.07 19.45
N VAL A 176 3.01 10.15 19.08
CA VAL A 176 3.65 9.21 19.99
C VAL A 176 5.10 9.62 20.14
N LYS A 177 5.46 10.02 21.37
CA LYS A 177 6.83 10.36 21.73
C LYS A 177 7.42 9.24 22.56
N ILE A 178 8.56 8.72 22.13
CA ILE A 178 9.34 7.75 22.90
C ILE A 178 10.61 8.43 23.37
N SER A 179 10.96 8.28 24.64
CA SER A 179 12.14 8.93 25.21
C SER A 179 12.87 8.03 26.21
N ASN A 180 14.19 8.20 26.27
CA ASN A 180 15.06 7.66 27.30
C ASN A 180 15.54 8.82 28.18
N LYS A 181 15.00 8.93 29.40
CA LYS A 181 15.35 10.00 30.34
C LYS A 181 16.84 10.01 30.72
N LYS A 182 17.51 8.84 30.66
CA LYS A 182 18.92 8.69 31.08
C LYS A 182 19.90 9.14 29.99
N THR A 183 19.62 8.83 28.73
CA THR A 183 20.50 9.21 27.61
C THR A 183 20.11 10.54 26.98
N GLY A 184 18.90 11.04 27.25
CA GLY A 184 18.33 12.23 26.58
C GLY A 184 17.80 11.95 25.18
N PHE A 185 17.87 10.70 24.71
CA PHE A 185 17.29 10.29 23.43
C PHE A 185 15.77 10.49 23.43
N PHE A 186 15.24 10.98 22.31
CA PHE A 186 13.81 10.93 22.04
C PHE A 186 13.54 10.81 20.55
N MET A 187 12.37 10.29 20.23
CA MET A 187 11.81 10.29 18.88
C MET A 187 10.30 10.50 18.93
N GLU A 188 9.74 11.00 17.83
CA GLU A 188 8.32 11.27 17.69
C GLU A 188 7.81 10.68 16.38
N SER A 189 6.59 10.14 16.40
CA SER A 189 5.90 9.60 15.23
C SER A 189 4.39 9.82 15.37
N SER A 190 3.64 9.63 14.28
CA SER A 190 2.17 9.73 14.27
C SER A 190 1.55 8.34 14.30
N TYR A 191 0.61 8.13 15.21
CA TYR A 191 -0.15 6.90 15.31
C TYR A 191 -1.42 6.98 14.44
N TYR A 192 -1.59 6.02 13.54
CA TYR A 192 -2.69 6.05 12.56
C TYR A 192 -3.86 5.12 12.92
N SER A 193 -3.58 3.91 13.41
CA SER A 193 -4.64 2.95 13.78
C SER A 193 -4.09 1.81 14.63
N LEU A 194 -5.00 1.02 15.21
CA LEU A 194 -4.68 -0.21 15.93
C LEU A 194 -4.10 -1.32 15.04
N THR A 195 -4.38 -1.26 13.73
CA THR A 195 -3.97 -2.30 12.78
C THR A 195 -2.71 -1.93 11.98
N THR A 196 -2.26 -0.68 12.10
CA THR A 196 -1.09 -0.18 11.37
C THR A 196 0.08 -0.08 12.34
N PRO A 197 1.24 -0.69 12.03
CA PRO A 197 2.45 -0.49 12.81
C PRO A 197 2.81 0.99 12.92
N LEU A 198 3.20 1.43 14.12
CA LEU A 198 3.80 2.75 14.31
C LEU A 198 5.18 2.74 13.67
N TYR A 199 5.39 3.52 12.60
CA TYR A 199 6.69 3.66 11.97
C TYR A 199 7.65 4.40 12.91
N LEU A 200 8.82 3.81 13.15
CA LEU A 200 9.83 4.32 14.08
C LEU A 200 11.15 4.43 13.30
N GLY A 201 11.63 5.64 13.05
CA GLY A 201 12.78 5.89 12.16
C GLY A 201 14.16 5.47 12.70
N ALA A 202 14.31 5.25 14.01
CA ALA A 202 15.58 4.91 14.67
C ALA A 202 15.39 3.70 15.61
N THR A 203 15.01 2.56 15.04
CA THR A 203 14.65 1.34 15.81
C THR A 203 15.79 0.79 16.67
N GLU A 204 17.04 1.04 16.29
CA GLU A 204 18.25 0.63 16.99
C GLU A 204 18.43 1.35 18.32
N GLU A 205 18.09 2.63 18.39
CA GLU A 205 18.18 3.43 19.61
C GLU A 205 17.11 3.03 20.63
N LEU A 206 16.06 2.34 20.17
CA LEU A 206 14.97 1.83 21.01
C LEU A 206 15.29 0.50 21.70
N ILE A 207 16.16 -0.33 21.12
CA ILE A 207 16.51 -1.63 21.68
C ILE A 207 17.64 -1.43 22.70
N THR A 208 17.25 -0.94 23.88
CA THR A 208 18.12 -0.68 25.02
C THR A 208 17.70 -1.50 26.24
N ASN A 209 18.64 -1.67 27.17
CA ASN A 209 18.34 -2.25 28.49
C ASN A 209 17.72 -1.21 29.45
N ASP A 210 17.82 0.08 29.13
CA ASP A 210 17.22 1.14 29.94
C ASP A 210 15.70 1.21 29.73
N PRO A 211 14.91 1.44 30.78
CA PRO A 211 13.47 1.63 30.64
C PRO A 211 13.15 2.92 29.88
N LEU A 212 12.25 2.82 28.90
CA LEU A 212 11.80 3.95 28.10
C LEU A 212 10.46 4.49 28.62
N THR A 213 10.18 5.74 28.24
CA THR A 213 8.89 6.40 28.44
C THR A 213 8.22 6.61 27.09
N MET A 214 6.93 6.27 26.99
CA MET A 214 6.11 6.48 25.80
C MET A 214 4.95 7.42 26.15
N GLU A 215 4.86 8.55 25.47
CA GLU A 215 3.83 9.56 25.64
C GLU A 215 2.92 9.60 24.41
N PHE A 216 1.60 9.60 24.64
CA PHE A 216 0.57 9.75 23.62
C PHE A 216 -0.10 11.12 23.74
N LYS A 217 -0.05 11.92 22.68
CA LYS A 217 -0.68 13.24 22.62
C LYS A 217 -1.72 13.31 21.51
N PHE A 218 -2.98 13.32 21.90
CA PHE A 218 -4.12 13.57 21.03
C PHE A 218 -4.36 15.07 20.85
N PHE A 219 -5.13 15.44 19.82
CA PHE A 219 -5.45 16.85 19.53
C PHE A 219 -6.22 17.50 20.69
N ASN A 220 -5.71 18.60 21.23
CA ASN A 220 -6.33 19.33 22.34
C ASN A 220 -6.62 18.50 23.61
N GLN A 221 -5.88 17.42 23.82
CA GLN A 221 -5.99 16.56 25.00
C GLN A 221 -4.69 16.55 25.82
N THR A 222 -4.82 16.23 27.10
CA THR A 222 -3.66 16.02 27.99
C THR A 222 -2.93 14.74 27.57
N PRO A 223 -1.58 14.74 27.49
CA PRO A 223 -0.85 13.54 27.12
C PRO A 223 -0.99 12.40 28.13
N VAL A 224 -1.01 11.16 27.64
CA VAL A 224 -0.93 9.93 28.46
C VAL A 224 0.49 9.40 28.43
N VAL A 225 1.07 9.16 29.60
CA VAL A 225 2.47 8.73 29.72
C VAL A 225 2.54 7.31 30.28
N PHE A 226 3.23 6.43 29.57
CA PHE A 226 3.57 5.08 30.00
C PHE A 226 5.06 4.99 30.33
N GLU A 227 5.39 4.54 31.53
CA GLU A 227 6.77 4.35 31.98
C GLU A 227 7.16 2.87 32.05
N GLY A 228 8.46 2.60 31.89
CA GLY A 228 9.04 1.26 31.98
C GLY A 228 8.81 0.43 30.72
N ILE A 229 8.72 1.09 29.56
CA ILE A 229 8.56 0.41 28.27
C ILE A 229 9.89 -0.17 27.83
N LYS A 230 9.87 -1.37 27.27
CA LYS A 230 11.03 -2.01 26.69
C LYS A 230 10.70 -2.46 25.28
N PHE A 231 11.41 -1.93 24.30
CA PHE A 231 11.34 -2.46 22.95
C PHE A 231 12.28 -3.64 22.81
N THR A 232 11.76 -4.73 22.27
CA THR A 232 12.51 -5.95 22.00
C THR A 232 12.61 -6.16 20.50
N ARG A 233 13.65 -6.88 20.08
CA ARG A 233 13.76 -7.29 18.68
C ARG A 233 12.64 -8.28 18.35
N GLY A 234 11.75 -7.89 17.44
CA GLY A 234 10.79 -8.80 16.84
C GLY A 234 11.42 -9.68 15.77
N VAL A 235 10.66 -10.67 15.27
CA VAL A 235 11.08 -11.46 14.10
C VAL A 235 11.15 -10.54 12.88
N PRO A 236 12.30 -10.46 12.17
CA PRO A 236 12.39 -9.72 10.92
C PRO A 236 11.33 -10.21 9.93
N ASN A 237 10.70 -9.30 9.20
CA ASN A 237 9.71 -9.66 8.18
C ASN A 237 10.09 -8.99 6.87
N LEU A 238 10.75 -9.75 6.00
CA LEU A 238 11.13 -9.27 4.69
C LEU A 238 9.90 -9.06 3.83
N TYR A 239 9.74 -7.82 3.39
CA TYR A 239 8.72 -7.44 2.43
C TYR A 239 9.45 -6.92 1.19
N ALA A 240 8.90 -7.22 0.01
CA ALA A 240 9.47 -6.73 -1.23
C ALA A 240 9.17 -5.21 -1.37
N THR A 241 9.99 -4.36 -0.75
CA THR A 241 9.91 -2.88 -0.92
C THR A 241 10.97 -2.34 -1.85
N PRO A 242 10.68 -1.24 -2.55
CA PRO A 242 10.59 -1.21 -3.99
C PRO A 242 11.98 -1.35 -4.61
N SER A 243 12.39 -2.58 -4.89
CA SER A 243 13.30 -2.84 -5.99
C SER A 243 12.44 -3.18 -7.21
N TYR A 244 12.16 -2.16 -8.03
CA TYR A 244 11.63 -2.37 -9.39
C TYR A 244 12.51 -3.33 -10.19
N LYS A 245 13.78 -3.49 -9.77
CA LYS A 245 14.69 -4.48 -10.32
C LYS A 245 14.20 -5.89 -10.02
N PHE A 246 13.73 -6.54 -11.07
CA PHE A 246 13.40 -7.97 -11.09
C PHE A 246 14.51 -8.80 -11.75
N GLN A 247 15.18 -8.23 -12.76
CA GLN A 247 16.24 -8.89 -13.51
C GLN A 247 17.61 -8.54 -12.92
N TYR A 248 18.39 -9.56 -12.59
CA TYR A 248 19.72 -9.46 -11.99
C TYR A 248 20.74 -10.22 -12.84
N SER A 249 21.90 -9.63 -13.07
CA SER A 249 23.08 -10.30 -13.59
C SER A 249 23.88 -10.96 -12.47
N TYR A 250 24.79 -11.88 -12.80
CA TYR A 250 25.66 -12.51 -11.79
C TYR A 250 26.58 -11.53 -11.05
N LYS A 251 26.77 -10.32 -11.59
CA LYS A 251 27.57 -9.26 -10.97
C LYS A 251 26.75 -8.36 -10.06
N ASP A 252 25.43 -8.47 -10.10
CA ASP A 252 24.56 -7.64 -9.28
C ASP A 252 24.50 -8.16 -7.84
N THR A 253 24.27 -7.21 -6.94
CA THR A 253 23.94 -7.48 -5.54
C THR A 253 22.43 -7.55 -5.38
N LEU A 254 21.95 -8.65 -4.80
CA LEU A 254 20.56 -8.79 -4.39
C LEU A 254 20.41 -8.20 -2.99
N LYS A 255 19.52 -7.21 -2.85
CA LYS A 255 19.23 -6.52 -1.58
C LYS A 255 17.82 -6.90 -1.12
N ALA A 256 17.68 -7.19 0.17
CA ALA A 256 16.40 -7.49 0.79
C ALA A 256 16.23 -6.59 2.03
N ALA A 257 15.22 -5.71 1.97
CA ALA A 257 14.85 -4.84 3.07
C ALA A 257 13.73 -5.50 3.90
N GLY A 258 13.73 -5.29 5.22
CA GLY A 258 12.56 -5.67 6.01
C GLY A 258 12.81 -6.18 7.42
N GLY A 259 13.94 -5.87 8.06
CA GLY A 259 13.95 -6.05 9.50
C GLY A 259 15.17 -5.53 10.19
N TYR A 260 15.04 -5.47 11.52
CA TYR A 260 16.12 -5.25 12.48
C TYR A 260 17.13 -6.40 12.44
N PHE A 261 17.99 -6.41 11.42
CA PHE A 261 19.02 -7.43 11.23
C PHE A 261 20.18 -7.19 12.19
N LEU A 262 20.50 -8.22 12.96
CA LEU A 262 21.64 -8.23 13.88
C LEU A 262 22.91 -8.67 13.17
N PRO A 263 24.00 -7.88 13.16
CA PRO A 263 25.26 -8.24 12.49
C PRO A 263 25.90 -9.57 12.95
N GLN A 264 25.66 -9.97 14.20
CA GLN A 264 26.17 -11.20 14.80
C GLN A 264 25.38 -12.46 14.42
N GLU A 265 24.18 -12.30 13.84
CA GLU A 265 23.33 -13.42 13.46
C GLU A 265 23.68 -13.96 12.08
N LYS A 266 23.37 -15.24 11.84
CA LYS A 266 23.64 -15.91 10.56
C LYS A 266 22.41 -15.88 9.67
N TYR A 267 22.57 -15.29 8.48
CA TYR A 267 21.52 -15.20 7.47
C TYR A 267 21.88 -16.02 6.23
N THR A 268 20.89 -16.68 5.66
CA THR A 268 21.04 -17.52 4.46
C THR A 268 19.97 -17.17 3.43
N VAL A 269 20.35 -17.08 2.17
CA VAL A 269 19.44 -17.06 1.03
C VAL A 269 19.42 -18.42 0.38
N LYS A 270 18.24 -19.00 0.23
CA LYS A 270 18.00 -20.23 -0.53
C LYS A 270 17.32 -19.88 -1.84
N ILE A 271 18.01 -20.12 -2.96
CA ILE A 271 17.52 -19.87 -4.32
C ILE A 271 16.97 -21.18 -4.87
N SER A 272 15.68 -21.21 -5.20
CA SER A 272 14.98 -22.40 -5.68
C SER A 272 14.18 -22.14 -6.95
N SER A 273 13.92 -23.22 -7.69
CA SER A 273 13.06 -23.26 -8.89
C SER A 273 12.68 -24.73 -9.13
N ASP A 274 11.47 -25.00 -9.66
CA ASP A 274 11.00 -26.37 -9.97
C ASP A 274 11.81 -27.05 -11.10
N PHE A 275 12.76 -26.33 -11.67
CA PHE A 275 13.68 -26.76 -12.73
C PHE A 275 15.12 -26.97 -12.23
N LEU A 276 15.38 -26.72 -10.94
CA LEU A 276 16.63 -27.08 -10.29
C LEU A 276 16.51 -28.45 -9.61
N ALA A 277 17.56 -29.27 -9.69
CA ALA A 277 17.60 -30.56 -8.98
C ALA A 277 17.56 -30.39 -7.45
N ALA A 278 18.19 -29.33 -6.94
CA ALA A 278 18.14 -28.92 -5.55
C ALA A 278 18.30 -27.40 -5.42
N PRO A 279 17.72 -26.76 -4.39
CA PRO A 279 17.96 -25.35 -4.12
C PRO A 279 19.42 -25.05 -3.77
N VAL A 280 19.89 -23.86 -4.13
CA VAL A 280 21.24 -23.37 -3.82
C VAL A 280 21.18 -22.44 -2.62
N SER A 281 21.93 -22.75 -1.55
CA SER A 281 22.03 -21.93 -0.35
C SER A 281 23.30 -21.09 -0.35
N VAL A 282 23.18 -19.82 0.00
CA VAL A 282 24.29 -18.86 0.07
C VAL A 282 24.15 -18.00 1.32
N ALA A 283 25.26 -17.65 1.96
CA ALA A 283 25.25 -16.73 3.09
C ALA A 283 24.83 -15.32 2.63
N ALA A 284 23.86 -14.71 3.34
CA ALA A 284 23.57 -13.29 3.22
C ALA A 284 24.41 -12.51 4.24
N LYS A 285 24.73 -11.26 3.92
CA LYS A 285 25.39 -10.33 4.83
C LYS A 285 24.41 -9.29 5.34
N VAL A 286 24.66 -8.79 6.54
CA VAL A 286 23.99 -7.60 7.07
C VAL A 286 24.76 -6.39 6.54
N GLU A 287 24.12 -5.56 5.72
CA GLU A 287 24.66 -4.25 5.32
C GLU A 287 24.41 -3.24 6.44
N ASP A 288 23.17 -3.22 6.95
CA ASP A 288 22.75 -2.43 8.10
C ASP A 288 21.57 -3.09 8.82
N ALA A 289 21.05 -2.43 9.85
CA ALA A 289 19.92 -2.91 10.64
C ALA A 289 18.59 -2.99 9.87
N GLN A 290 18.53 -2.66 8.57
CA GLN A 290 17.32 -2.72 7.74
C GLN A 290 17.51 -3.58 6.48
N MET A 291 18.75 -3.91 6.11
CA MET A 291 19.10 -4.50 4.83
C MET A 291 20.02 -5.72 4.93
N LEU A 292 19.58 -6.82 4.29
CA LEU A 292 20.42 -7.96 3.94
C LEU A 292 20.91 -7.83 2.50
N THR A 293 22.13 -8.27 2.25
CA THR A 293 22.72 -8.36 0.91
C THR A 293 23.20 -9.76 0.59
N LEU A 294 23.05 -10.11 -0.68
CA LEU A 294 23.80 -11.17 -1.35
C LEU A 294 24.66 -10.50 -2.41
N ASP A 295 25.91 -10.22 -2.07
CA ASP A 295 26.85 -9.42 -2.89
C ASP A 295 27.07 -9.99 -4.29
N LYS A 296 27.00 -11.32 -4.42
CA LYS A 296 27.18 -12.04 -5.68
C LYS A 296 26.17 -13.16 -5.80
N ILE A 297 25.47 -13.19 -6.93
CA ILE A 297 24.64 -14.34 -7.31
C ILE A 297 25.57 -15.50 -7.73
N PRO A 298 25.36 -16.73 -7.23
CA PRO A 298 26.19 -17.87 -7.58
C PRO A 298 26.27 -18.11 -9.09
N ALA A 299 27.50 -18.12 -9.62
CA ALA A 299 27.74 -18.28 -11.05
C ALA A 299 27.33 -19.64 -11.63
N ASN A 300 27.09 -20.64 -10.76
CA ASN A 300 26.61 -21.96 -11.13
C ASN A 300 25.08 -22.04 -11.31
N LEU A 301 24.33 -20.98 -10.97
CA LEU A 301 22.91 -20.92 -11.29
C LEU A 301 22.73 -20.63 -12.78
N PRO A 302 21.96 -21.41 -13.55
CA PRO A 302 21.66 -21.06 -14.93
C PRO A 302 20.83 -19.76 -15.01
N GLN A 303 20.76 -19.13 -16.17
CA GLN A 303 19.83 -18.02 -16.37
C GLN A 303 18.39 -18.54 -16.28
N GLY A 304 17.49 -17.78 -15.64
CA GLY A 304 16.13 -18.24 -15.40
C GLY A 304 15.39 -17.48 -14.32
N SER A 305 14.15 -17.90 -14.07
CA SER A 305 13.30 -17.37 -13.00
C SER A 305 13.49 -18.19 -11.73
N TYR A 306 13.59 -17.51 -10.58
CA TYR A 306 13.86 -18.12 -9.28
C TYR A 306 13.05 -17.50 -8.15
N LEU A 307 12.86 -18.29 -7.10
CA LEU A 307 12.42 -17.83 -5.79
C LEU A 307 13.64 -17.73 -4.87
N ALA A 308 13.92 -16.55 -4.34
CA ALA A 308 14.91 -16.33 -3.29
C ALA A 308 14.19 -16.25 -1.93
N SER A 309 14.45 -17.23 -1.06
CA SER A 309 13.90 -17.32 0.30
C SER A 309 15.00 -16.99 1.31
N PHE A 310 14.72 -16.09 2.24
CA PHE A 310 15.69 -15.56 3.19
C PHE A 310 15.42 -16.09 4.58
N TYR A 311 16.48 -16.50 5.28
CA TYR A 311 16.40 -17.14 6.58
C TYR A 311 17.34 -16.48 7.57
N GLU A 312 16.89 -16.39 8.82
CA GLU A 312 17.76 -16.26 9.99
C GLU A 312 17.82 -17.63 10.66
N LYS A 313 18.99 -18.29 10.61
CA LYS A 313 19.10 -19.71 10.98
C LYS A 313 18.08 -20.55 10.18
N GLU A 314 17.10 -21.14 10.85
CA GLU A 314 16.03 -21.96 10.24
C GLU A 314 14.71 -21.20 10.04
N THR A 315 14.61 -19.96 10.54
CA THR A 315 13.37 -19.17 10.48
C THR A 315 13.29 -18.43 9.15
N LEU A 316 12.25 -18.71 8.36
CA LEU A 316 11.95 -17.98 7.12
C LEU A 316 11.54 -16.53 7.46
N LEU A 317 12.29 -15.57 6.94
CA LEU A 317 12.03 -14.14 7.11
C LEU A 317 11.17 -13.58 5.99
N GLY A 318 11.23 -14.17 4.80
CA GLY A 318 10.43 -13.79 3.64
C GLY A 318 11.00 -14.30 2.32
N LYS A 319 10.32 -13.94 1.24
CA LYS A 319 10.60 -14.45 -0.11
C LYS A 319 10.51 -13.32 -1.13
N ILE A 320 11.29 -13.42 -2.20
CA ILE A 320 11.16 -12.59 -3.40
C ILE A 320 11.35 -13.45 -4.64
N SER A 321 10.63 -13.16 -5.72
CA SER A 321 10.90 -13.75 -7.03
C SER A 321 11.85 -12.85 -7.82
N ILE A 322 12.82 -13.46 -8.51
CA ILE A 322 13.83 -12.77 -9.32
C ILE A 322 14.01 -13.48 -10.66
N GLN A 323 14.56 -12.76 -11.64
CA GLN A 323 15.09 -13.31 -12.87
C GLN A 323 16.60 -13.12 -12.89
N ILE A 324 17.35 -14.18 -13.20
CA ILE A 324 18.79 -14.10 -13.44
C ILE A 324 19.05 -14.08 -14.94
N SER A 325 19.68 -13.03 -15.45
CA SER A 325 20.16 -12.92 -16.83
C SER A 325 21.33 -11.95 -16.96
N ASN A 326 22.22 -12.19 -17.92
CA ASN A 326 23.37 -11.32 -18.18
C ASN A 326 23.00 -10.00 -18.88
N PHE A 327 21.82 -9.93 -19.46
CA PHE A 327 21.30 -8.80 -20.21
C PHE A 327 19.80 -8.66 -19.93
N GLU A 328 19.24 -7.47 -20.18
CA GLU A 328 17.80 -7.27 -20.11
C GLU A 328 17.11 -8.14 -21.16
N THR A 329 16.11 -8.92 -20.73
CA THR A 329 15.43 -9.90 -21.57
C THR A 329 13.94 -9.93 -21.27
N ASP A 330 13.14 -10.33 -22.25
CA ASP A 330 11.72 -10.56 -22.02
C ASP A 330 11.54 -11.72 -21.03
N CYS A 331 10.71 -11.53 -20.00
CA CYS A 331 10.45 -12.57 -19.00
C CYS A 331 9.07 -12.41 -18.34
N LEU A 332 8.63 -13.48 -17.68
CA LEU A 332 7.42 -13.45 -16.85
C LEU A 332 7.82 -13.00 -15.43
N GLU A 333 7.41 -11.82 -15.02
CA GLU A 333 7.70 -11.29 -13.67
C GLU A 333 6.91 -12.05 -12.62
N THR A 334 5.60 -12.19 -12.83
CA THR A 334 4.74 -12.87 -11.88
C THR A 334 3.47 -13.41 -12.53
N ILE A 335 2.93 -14.48 -11.93
CA ILE A 335 1.68 -15.13 -12.30
C ILE A 335 0.87 -15.29 -11.01
N TRP A 336 -0.41 -14.88 -11.02
CA TRP A 336 -1.26 -14.97 -9.83
C TRP A 336 -2.74 -15.18 -10.17
N LYS A 337 -3.49 -15.69 -9.18
CA LYS A 337 -4.95 -15.81 -9.20
C LYS A 337 -5.58 -14.74 -8.29
N GLY A 338 -6.78 -14.27 -8.63
CA GLY A 338 -7.61 -13.44 -7.76
C GLY A 338 -7.67 -11.99 -8.23
N ASP A 339 -7.53 -11.05 -7.29
CA ASP A 339 -7.67 -9.63 -7.57
C ASP A 339 -6.56 -9.09 -8.50
N VAL A 340 -6.94 -8.30 -9.51
CA VAL A 340 -6.02 -7.57 -10.40
C VAL A 340 -5.19 -6.55 -9.63
N ASN A 341 -5.68 -6.04 -8.48
CA ASN A 341 -4.96 -5.09 -7.65
C ASN A 341 -3.65 -5.62 -7.06
N LYS A 342 -3.44 -6.95 -7.11
CA LYS A 342 -2.16 -7.59 -6.78
C LYS A 342 -1.10 -7.43 -7.87
N ALA A 343 -1.36 -6.69 -8.94
CA ALA A 343 -0.42 -6.49 -10.04
C ALA A 343 0.90 -5.82 -9.62
N LEU A 344 0.89 -5.05 -8.52
CA LEU A 344 2.09 -4.43 -7.96
C LEU A 344 2.93 -5.43 -7.16
N ASP A 345 2.32 -6.52 -6.69
CA ASP A 345 3.01 -7.55 -5.92
C ASP A 345 3.66 -8.58 -6.86
N ARG A 346 4.67 -9.28 -6.35
CA ARG A 346 5.22 -10.47 -6.99
C ARG A 346 4.75 -11.70 -6.23
N ASN A 347 3.99 -12.56 -6.88
CA ASN A 347 3.60 -13.84 -6.32
C ASN A 347 4.84 -14.71 -6.02
N VAL A 348 4.95 -15.12 -4.77
CA VAL A 348 6.02 -15.98 -4.22
C VAL A 348 5.48 -17.33 -3.77
N GLU A 349 4.20 -17.59 -4.04
CA GLU A 349 3.52 -18.84 -3.70
C GLU A 349 3.38 -19.76 -4.93
N PRO A 350 3.42 -21.09 -4.73
CA PRO A 350 3.25 -22.05 -5.81
C PRO A 350 1.95 -21.87 -6.59
N LEU A 351 2.03 -22.12 -7.89
CA LEU A 351 0.92 -21.94 -8.82
C LEU A 351 -0.04 -23.14 -8.78
N SER A 352 -1.29 -22.92 -8.34
CA SER A 352 -2.30 -23.97 -8.18
C SER A 352 -3.66 -23.49 -8.67
N PHE A 353 -4.15 -24.10 -9.75
CA PHE A 353 -5.37 -23.68 -10.44
C PHE A 353 -6.27 -24.88 -10.75
N SER A 354 -7.56 -24.64 -10.77
CA SER A 354 -8.58 -25.56 -11.29
C SER A 354 -8.85 -25.25 -12.76
N LYS A 355 -9.38 -26.22 -13.49
CA LYS A 355 -9.88 -26.00 -14.85
C LYS A 355 -10.91 -24.88 -14.88
N GLY A 356 -10.85 -24.01 -15.88
CA GLY A 356 -11.70 -22.83 -16.01
C GLY A 356 -11.28 -21.64 -15.15
N ASP A 357 -10.27 -21.77 -14.28
CA ASP A 357 -9.78 -20.64 -13.50
C ASP A 357 -9.22 -19.54 -14.40
N VAL A 358 -9.56 -18.30 -14.05
CA VAL A 358 -8.95 -17.09 -14.61
C VAL A 358 -7.78 -16.67 -13.74
N PHE A 359 -6.67 -16.32 -14.39
CA PHE A 359 -5.46 -15.86 -13.73
C PHE A 359 -4.78 -14.77 -14.56
N TYR A 360 -3.80 -14.10 -13.96
CA TYR A 360 -3.08 -12.99 -14.57
C TYR A 360 -1.60 -13.31 -14.63
N ALA A 361 -0.93 -12.77 -15.65
CA ALA A 361 0.52 -12.72 -15.71
C ALA A 361 0.99 -11.31 -16.08
N LYS A 362 2.04 -10.88 -15.39
CA LYS A 362 2.75 -9.64 -15.64
C LYS A 362 4.09 -9.98 -16.26
N SER A 363 4.33 -9.51 -17.47
CA SER A 363 5.60 -9.67 -18.18
C SER A 363 6.49 -8.44 -18.02
N LEU A 364 7.80 -8.64 -18.14
CA LEU A 364 8.77 -7.57 -18.30
C LEU A 364 9.43 -7.64 -19.69
N PRO A 365 9.82 -6.50 -20.26
CA PRO A 365 9.65 -5.13 -19.73
C PRO A 365 8.18 -4.66 -19.75
N LEU A 366 7.81 -3.81 -18.79
CA LEU A 366 6.47 -3.23 -18.71
C LEU A 366 6.38 -2.01 -19.62
N THR A 367 5.30 -1.93 -20.41
CA THR A 367 4.92 -0.68 -21.07
C THR A 367 4.04 0.12 -20.12
N PHE A 368 4.53 1.25 -19.64
CA PHE A 368 3.74 2.19 -18.83
C PHE A 368 3.04 3.22 -19.71
N GLY A 369 1.82 3.58 -19.31
CA GLY A 369 1.00 4.60 -19.94
C GLY A 369 0.36 5.54 -18.91
N SER A 370 -0.44 6.47 -19.43
CA SER A 370 -1.47 7.21 -18.70
C SER A 370 -2.84 6.54 -18.89
N ALA A 371 -3.89 7.04 -18.22
CA ALA A 371 -5.25 6.52 -18.33
C ALA A 371 -5.75 6.37 -19.79
N ASP A 372 -5.34 7.28 -20.69
CA ASP A 372 -5.76 7.30 -22.10
C ASP A 372 -4.83 6.51 -23.03
N THR A 373 -3.85 5.78 -22.49
CA THR A 373 -2.91 5.01 -23.31
C THR A 373 -3.59 3.78 -23.90
N ASN A 374 -3.62 3.71 -25.23
CA ASN A 374 -4.07 2.51 -25.95
C ASN A 374 -3.00 1.41 -25.88
N PHE A 375 -3.20 0.44 -25.00
CA PHE A 375 -2.35 -0.73 -24.91
C PHE A 375 -2.68 -1.76 -25.99
N ASP A 376 -1.64 -2.33 -26.59
CA ASP A 376 -1.77 -3.37 -27.62
C ASP A 376 -1.59 -4.76 -27.02
N VAL A 377 -2.61 -5.61 -27.15
CA VAL A 377 -2.60 -7.01 -26.70
C VAL A 377 -1.48 -7.83 -27.34
N ASN A 378 -1.03 -7.47 -28.55
CA ASN A 378 0.04 -8.17 -29.26
C ASN A 378 1.43 -7.94 -28.66
N ARG A 379 1.55 -7.00 -27.71
CA ARG A 379 2.77 -6.83 -26.90
C ARG A 379 2.80 -7.74 -25.67
N LEU A 380 1.70 -8.40 -25.35
CA LEU A 380 1.62 -9.40 -24.29
C LEU A 380 2.00 -10.78 -24.84
N PRO A 381 2.75 -11.60 -24.09
CA PRO A 381 3.09 -12.94 -24.54
C PRO A 381 1.85 -13.84 -24.55
N ARG A 382 1.84 -14.86 -25.41
CA ARG A 382 1.02 -16.06 -25.19
C ARG A 382 1.70 -16.89 -24.09
N LEU A 383 0.93 -17.54 -23.22
CA LEU A 383 1.51 -18.46 -22.24
C LEU A 383 1.48 -19.89 -22.75
N ARG A 384 2.66 -20.48 -22.94
CA ARG A 384 2.79 -21.90 -23.27
C ARG A 384 2.89 -22.70 -21.99
N LEU A 385 1.92 -23.60 -21.80
CA LEU A 385 1.91 -24.60 -20.74
C LEU A 385 2.41 -25.91 -21.32
N ARG A 386 3.54 -26.43 -20.81
CA ARG A 386 4.17 -27.67 -21.28
C ARG A 386 4.28 -28.69 -20.16
N SER A 387 3.71 -29.88 -20.40
CA SER A 387 3.94 -31.11 -19.63
C SER A 387 4.51 -32.19 -20.57
N PRO A 388 4.99 -33.34 -20.07
CA PRO A 388 5.50 -34.41 -20.93
C PRO A 388 4.53 -34.91 -22.00
N GLY A 389 3.21 -34.87 -21.73
CA GLY A 389 2.17 -35.40 -22.63
C GLY A 389 1.32 -34.35 -23.34
N LYS A 390 1.43 -33.06 -23.00
CA LYS A 390 0.58 -32.00 -23.56
C LYS A 390 1.29 -30.65 -23.55
N THR A 391 1.18 -29.95 -24.68
CA THR A 391 1.50 -28.52 -24.80
C THR A 391 0.24 -27.76 -25.20
N VAL A 392 -0.01 -26.61 -24.57
CA VAL A 392 -1.10 -25.69 -24.96
C VAL A 392 -0.62 -24.25 -24.86
N ASP A 393 -1.03 -23.42 -25.84
CA ASP A 393 -0.67 -22.00 -25.88
C ASP A 393 -1.91 -21.14 -25.59
N LEU A 394 -1.94 -20.53 -24.41
CA LEU A 394 -3.01 -19.64 -23.96
C LEU A 394 -2.82 -18.24 -24.54
N ALA A 395 -3.84 -17.73 -25.24
CA ALA A 395 -3.84 -16.36 -25.71
C ALA A 395 -4.17 -15.40 -24.56
N PRO A 396 -3.49 -14.24 -24.48
CA PRO A 396 -3.83 -13.21 -23.49
C PRO A 396 -5.12 -12.51 -23.88
N LYS A 397 -5.94 -12.21 -22.88
CA LYS A 397 -6.88 -11.09 -22.93
C LYS A 397 -6.22 -9.89 -22.26
N LEU A 398 -6.24 -8.73 -22.92
CA LEU A 398 -5.68 -7.51 -22.38
C LEU A 398 -6.49 -7.04 -21.16
N VAL A 399 -5.79 -6.77 -20.07
CA VAL A 399 -6.32 -6.05 -18.90
C VAL A 399 -5.38 -4.90 -18.60
N VAL A 400 -5.92 -3.74 -18.27
CA VAL A 400 -5.13 -2.57 -17.87
C VAL A 400 -5.27 -2.42 -16.36
N TYR A 401 -4.14 -2.32 -15.67
CA TYR A 401 -4.10 -1.98 -14.26
C TYR A 401 -3.79 -0.49 -14.11
N ASP A 402 -4.68 0.24 -13.45
CA ASP A 402 -4.53 1.66 -13.15
C ASP A 402 -3.91 1.86 -11.77
N TRP A 403 -2.63 2.23 -11.74
CA TRP A 403 -1.93 2.61 -10.54
C TRP A 403 -2.19 4.08 -10.22
N ALA A 404 -3.41 4.36 -9.73
CA ALA A 404 -3.93 5.71 -9.49
C ALA A 404 -2.97 6.60 -8.68
N VAL A 405 -2.33 6.05 -7.65
CA VAL A 405 -1.37 6.78 -6.79
C VAL A 405 -0.18 7.32 -7.58
N ALA A 406 0.27 6.61 -8.61
CA ALA A 406 1.37 7.04 -9.47
C ALA A 406 0.90 7.76 -10.74
N GLY A 407 -0.41 7.85 -10.99
CA GLY A 407 -0.97 8.36 -12.25
C GLY A 407 -0.50 7.57 -13.47
N ARG A 408 -0.19 6.27 -13.30
CA ARG A 408 0.31 5.39 -14.35
C ARG A 408 -0.63 4.21 -14.54
N SER A 409 -0.66 3.68 -15.75
CA SER A 409 -1.32 2.43 -16.08
C SER A 409 -0.34 1.49 -16.78
N PHE A 410 -0.60 0.19 -16.75
CA PHE A 410 0.16 -0.78 -17.55
C PHE A 410 -0.68 -2.00 -17.92
N ALA A 411 -0.30 -2.64 -19.03
CA ALA A 411 -0.97 -3.80 -19.56
C ALA A 411 -0.56 -5.10 -18.84
N LEU A 412 -1.55 -5.97 -18.64
CA LEU A 412 -1.44 -7.30 -18.07
C LEU A 412 -2.13 -8.31 -19.00
N GLY A 413 -1.61 -9.54 -19.02
CA GLY A 413 -2.32 -10.65 -19.65
C GLY A 413 -3.25 -11.32 -18.66
N GLN A 414 -4.53 -11.43 -19.00
CA GLN A 414 -5.49 -12.33 -18.37
C GLN A 414 -5.59 -13.62 -19.20
N TYR A 415 -5.54 -14.76 -18.53
CA TYR A 415 -5.57 -16.08 -19.15
C TYR A 415 -6.58 -16.98 -18.42
N THR A 416 -7.03 -18.02 -19.11
CA THR A 416 -7.96 -19.01 -18.56
C THR A 416 -7.38 -20.40 -18.73
N ILE A 417 -7.40 -21.20 -17.67
CA ILE A 417 -7.04 -22.62 -17.76
C ILE A 417 -8.12 -23.35 -18.58
N PRO A 418 -7.78 -23.99 -19.72
CA PRO A 418 -8.76 -24.66 -20.54
C PRO A 418 -9.48 -25.79 -19.80
N ALA A 419 -10.78 -25.94 -20.04
CA ALA A 419 -11.59 -26.98 -19.40
C ALA A 419 -11.16 -28.41 -19.77
N ASP A 420 -10.54 -28.57 -20.94
CA ASP A 420 -10.03 -29.83 -21.46
C ASP A 420 -8.56 -30.09 -21.11
N LEU A 421 -7.87 -29.16 -20.43
CA LEU A 421 -6.48 -29.36 -20.02
C LEU A 421 -6.42 -30.48 -18.96
N PRO A 422 -5.62 -31.54 -19.16
CA PRO A 422 -5.48 -32.59 -18.16
C PRO A 422 -4.90 -32.06 -16.85
N ALA A 423 -5.30 -32.63 -15.72
CA ALA A 423 -4.68 -32.34 -14.44
C ALA A 423 -3.19 -32.74 -14.46
N GLY A 424 -2.33 -31.98 -13.78
CA GLY A 424 -0.90 -32.21 -13.78
C GLY A 424 -0.09 -30.94 -13.56
N GLU A 425 1.23 -31.05 -13.70
CA GLU A 425 2.16 -29.93 -13.56
C GLU A 425 2.70 -29.50 -14.92
N TYR A 426 2.66 -28.19 -15.16
CA TYR A 426 3.04 -27.59 -16.43
C TYR A 426 4.11 -26.53 -16.23
N ALA A 427 5.20 -26.62 -17.00
CA ALA A 427 6.12 -25.51 -17.15
C ALA A 427 5.41 -24.36 -17.90
N VAL A 428 5.62 -23.12 -17.44
CA VAL A 428 5.01 -21.93 -18.05
C VAL A 428 6.08 -21.06 -18.67
N THR A 429 6.01 -20.85 -19.99
CA THR A 429 6.86 -19.91 -20.73
C THR A 429 6.01 -18.86 -21.45
N GLY A 430 6.54 -17.64 -21.61
CA GLY A 430 5.92 -16.59 -22.41
C GLY A 430 6.42 -16.66 -23.86
N ILE A 431 5.54 -16.49 -24.84
CA ILE A 431 5.86 -16.48 -26.27
C ILE A 431 5.41 -15.16 -26.87
N TYR A 432 6.38 -14.36 -27.28
CA TYR A 432 6.14 -13.05 -27.87
C TYR A 432 5.93 -13.16 -29.38
N THR A 433 5.41 -12.09 -29.99
CA THR A 433 5.11 -12.04 -31.43
C THR A 433 6.34 -12.19 -32.32
N ASN A 434 7.52 -11.79 -31.84
CA ASN A 434 8.82 -12.06 -32.45
C ASN A 434 9.27 -13.54 -32.34
N ARG A 435 8.42 -14.43 -31.79
CA ARG A 435 8.69 -15.84 -31.50
C ARG A 435 9.75 -16.09 -30.42
N PHE A 436 10.16 -15.06 -29.69
CA PHE A 436 10.99 -15.24 -28.50
C PHE A 436 10.19 -16.01 -27.44
N GLU A 437 10.77 -17.08 -26.91
CA GLU A 437 10.21 -17.88 -25.81
C GLU A 437 11.04 -17.61 -24.55
N THR A 438 10.39 -17.19 -23.46
CA THR A 438 11.08 -16.92 -22.20
C THR A 438 11.61 -18.21 -21.57
N GLN A 439 12.54 -18.08 -20.63
CA GLN A 439 12.81 -19.17 -19.69
C GLN A 439 11.54 -19.49 -18.87
N PRO A 440 11.39 -20.73 -18.38
CA PRO A 440 10.26 -21.09 -17.54
C PRO A 440 10.15 -20.22 -16.28
N TYR A 441 8.93 -19.88 -15.89
CA TYR A 441 8.64 -19.26 -14.60
C TYR A 441 9.10 -20.19 -13.46
N TRP A 442 9.55 -19.64 -12.32
CA TRP A 442 10.22 -20.41 -11.26
C TRP A 442 9.37 -21.58 -10.69
N SER A 443 8.05 -21.45 -10.74
CA SER A 443 7.10 -22.48 -10.31
C SER A 443 6.33 -23.06 -11.50
N LYS A 444 6.21 -24.39 -11.54
CA LYS A 444 5.27 -25.08 -12.43
C LYS A 444 3.84 -24.80 -11.99
N LEU A 445 2.98 -24.66 -12.98
CA LEU A 445 1.54 -24.51 -12.78
C LEU A 445 0.92 -25.88 -12.54
N LYS A 446 0.37 -26.09 -11.35
CA LYS A 446 -0.43 -27.27 -11.01
C LYS A 446 -1.89 -27.07 -11.39
N VAL A 447 -2.38 -27.89 -12.32
CA VAL A 447 -3.78 -27.96 -12.74
C VAL A 447 -4.48 -29.09 -11.98
N LYS A 448 -5.59 -28.79 -11.33
CA LYS A 448 -6.46 -29.74 -10.61
C LYS A 448 -7.68 -30.14 -11.44
#